data_AF-A0A970DPS4-F1
#
_entry.id   AF-A0A970DPS4-F1
#
_cell.length_a   1.000
_cell.length_b   1.000
_cell.length_c   1.000
_cell.angle_alpha   90.00
_cell.angle_beta   90.00
_cell.angle_gamma   90.00
#
_symmetry.space_group_name_H-M   'P 1'
#
loop_
_entity.id
_entity.type
_entity.pdbx_description
1 polymer ?
#
loop_
_entity_poly.entity_id
_entity_poly.type
_entity_poly.pdbx_seq_one_letter_code
_entity_poly.pdbx_strand_id
1 'polypeptide(L)'
;MKYNYEELLVLNHFDYESFKSRSDSSNIEKMHLLNFKDWRKSWTVVSKLTKDFSKAKETSEADFIVQSKIGEYTYLKQSASLMLLICAFLGFFFFIASSVILSFKLFSEIDDERLKYKKLSTIGIKDIEIKKAISKELRLIFFLPLVLGASLSFLYIFAITRGEDVNTVEPLKFNLLVSTIYMFFQIAYYLILSRTYRDKIISSISDI
;
A
#
# COMPACT_ATOMS: atom_id res chain seq x y z
N MET A 1 15.40 -15.49 1.96
CA MET A 1 15.77 -15.90 3.34
C MET A 1 16.73 -14.84 3.86
N LYS A 2 16.41 -14.20 4.99
CA LYS A 2 17.29 -13.22 5.64
C LYS A 2 18.49 -14.02 6.18
N TYR A 3 19.64 -13.98 5.53
CA TYR A 3 20.85 -14.51 6.14
C TYR A 3 21.18 -13.59 7.31
N ASN A 4 21.06 -14.11 8.53
CA ASN A 4 21.43 -13.39 9.73
C ASN A 4 22.96 -13.29 9.74
N TYR A 5 23.50 -12.14 9.35
CA TYR A 5 24.95 -11.94 9.22
C TYR A 5 25.69 -11.99 10.57
N GLU A 6 24.96 -12.10 11.69
CA GLU A 6 25.52 -12.24 13.04
C GLU A 6 26.23 -13.59 13.27
N GLU A 7 26.10 -14.57 12.38
CA GLU A 7 26.72 -15.90 12.51
C GLU A 7 27.75 -16.24 11.42
N LEU A 8 28.23 -15.26 10.64
CA LEU A 8 29.29 -15.49 9.66
C LEU A 8 30.68 -15.39 10.31
N LEU A 9 31.22 -16.52 10.79
CA LEU A 9 32.57 -16.59 11.33
C LEU A 9 33.58 -16.90 10.22
N VAL A 10 34.54 -15.99 10.02
CA VAL A 10 35.69 -16.25 9.15
C VAL A 10 36.72 -17.03 9.96
N LEU A 11 36.90 -18.32 9.63
CA LEU A 11 37.83 -19.20 10.31
C LEU A 11 39.17 -19.29 9.56
N ASN A 12 40.26 -19.39 10.30
CA ASN A 12 41.54 -19.85 9.79
C ASN A 12 41.41 -21.31 9.33
N HIS A 13 42.21 -21.73 8.35
CA HIS A 13 42.35 -23.11 7.91
C HIS A 13 42.52 -24.13 9.06
N PHE A 14 43.32 -23.83 10.08
CA PHE A 14 43.53 -24.73 11.22
C PHE A 14 42.27 -24.92 12.08
N ASP A 15 41.55 -23.83 12.35
CA ASP A 15 40.31 -23.86 13.11
C ASP A 15 39.21 -24.55 12.30
N TYR A 16 39.15 -24.30 10.99
CA TYR A 16 38.23 -24.96 10.07
C TYR A 16 38.38 -26.50 10.11
N GLU A 17 39.60 -27.02 9.97
CA GLU A 17 39.82 -28.46 10.03
C GLU A 17 39.48 -29.04 11.42
N SER A 18 39.72 -28.28 12.50
CA SER A 18 39.34 -28.68 13.87
C SER A 18 37.82 -28.75 14.09
N PHE A 19 37.06 -27.83 13.49
CA PHE A 19 35.59 -27.88 13.50
C PHE A 19 35.06 -29.00 12.61
N LYS A 20 35.66 -29.19 11.44
CA LYS A 20 35.30 -30.22 10.48
C LYS A 20 35.51 -31.64 11.03
N SER A 21 36.57 -31.88 11.80
CA SER A 21 36.82 -33.19 12.43
C SER A 21 35.87 -33.51 13.58
N ARG A 22 35.23 -32.49 14.17
CA ARG A 22 34.27 -32.62 15.29
C ARG A 22 32.81 -32.61 14.84
N SER A 23 32.54 -32.23 13.58
CA SER A 23 31.20 -32.13 13.01
C SER A 23 30.88 -33.37 12.19
N ASP A 24 29.60 -33.76 12.19
CA ASP A 24 29.13 -34.85 11.35
C ASP A 24 29.20 -34.46 9.87
N SER A 25 29.66 -35.37 9.02
CA SER A 25 29.95 -35.08 7.61
C SER A 25 28.72 -34.65 6.78
N SER A 26 27.52 -34.92 7.30
CA SER A 26 26.22 -34.49 6.77
C SER A 26 25.94 -32.99 6.94
N ASN A 27 26.62 -32.30 7.86
CA ASN A 27 26.38 -30.88 8.16
C ASN A 27 27.34 -29.93 7.43
N ILE A 28 28.18 -30.44 6.52
CA ILE A 28 29.16 -29.63 5.78
C ILE A 28 28.62 -29.35 4.38
N GLU A 29 28.02 -28.18 4.21
CA GLU A 29 27.57 -27.70 2.91
C GLU A 29 28.63 -26.80 2.24
N LYS A 30 28.83 -26.97 0.93
CA LYS A 30 29.72 -26.11 0.14
C LYS A 30 28.90 -25.07 -0.60
N MET A 31 29.14 -23.80 -0.30
CA MET A 31 28.51 -22.68 -1.01
C MET A 31 29.48 -22.09 -2.03
N HIS A 32 29.05 -21.99 -3.29
CA HIS A 32 29.80 -21.29 -4.35
C HIS A 32 29.21 -19.90 -4.57
N LEU A 33 30.01 -18.86 -4.28
CA LEU A 33 29.61 -17.46 -4.44
C LEU A 33 30.13 -16.91 -5.78
N LEU A 34 29.22 -16.40 -6.60
CA LEU A 34 29.53 -15.78 -7.89
C LEU A 34 29.14 -14.30 -7.86
N ASN A 35 30.11 -13.41 -8.11
CA ASN A 35 29.86 -11.98 -8.18
C ASN A 35 29.74 -11.51 -9.64
N PHE A 36 28.67 -10.80 -9.97
CA PHE A 36 28.41 -10.25 -11.30
C PHE A 36 28.42 -8.72 -11.24
N LYS A 37 29.22 -8.08 -12.11
CA LYS A 37 29.23 -6.61 -12.23
C LYS A 37 27.84 -6.05 -12.58
N ASP A 38 27.16 -6.69 -13.52
CA ASP A 38 25.78 -6.37 -13.93
C ASP A 38 24.79 -7.46 -13.49
N TRP A 39 24.57 -7.60 -12.18
CA TRP A 39 23.66 -8.63 -11.62
C TRP A 39 22.23 -8.56 -12.18
N ARG A 40 21.77 -7.41 -12.69
CA ARG A 40 20.43 -7.28 -13.30
C ARG A 40 20.26 -8.06 -14.59
N LYS A 41 21.35 -8.35 -15.32
CA LYS A 41 21.34 -9.11 -16.57
C LYS A 41 21.63 -10.60 -16.36
N SER A 42 21.84 -11.04 -15.11
CA SER A 42 22.23 -12.43 -14.83
C SER A 42 21.08 -13.43 -14.91
N TRP A 43 19.83 -12.99 -15.19
CA TRP A 43 18.65 -13.85 -15.24
C TRP A 43 18.83 -15.07 -16.17
N THR A 44 19.41 -14.88 -17.36
CA THR A 44 19.63 -15.98 -18.31
C THR A 44 20.59 -17.02 -17.77
N VAL A 45 21.65 -16.58 -17.08
CA VAL A 45 22.65 -17.48 -16.49
C VAL A 45 22.05 -18.22 -15.30
N VAL A 46 21.35 -17.50 -14.42
CA VAL A 46 20.67 -18.07 -13.25
C VAL A 46 19.61 -19.09 -13.67
N SER A 47 18.73 -18.76 -14.61
CA SER A 47 17.67 -19.66 -15.06
C SER A 47 18.22 -20.92 -15.73
N LYS A 48 19.31 -20.80 -16.50
CA LYS A 48 20.02 -21.96 -17.06
C LYS A 48 20.62 -22.83 -15.96
N LEU A 49 21.34 -22.22 -15.01
CA LEU A 49 21.91 -22.93 -13.85
C LEU A 49 20.84 -23.65 -13.05
N THR A 50 19.75 -22.96 -12.67
CA THR A 50 18.64 -23.56 -11.91
C THR A 50 18.05 -24.75 -12.66
N LYS A 51 17.89 -24.67 -13.99
CA LYS A 51 17.35 -25.76 -14.81
C LYS A 51 18.32 -26.94 -14.94
N ASP A 52 19.61 -26.67 -15.09
CA ASP A 52 20.62 -27.71 -15.21
C ASP A 52 20.79 -28.45 -13.86
N PHE A 53 20.75 -27.73 -12.75
CA PHE A 53 20.79 -28.31 -11.40
C PHE A 53 19.49 -29.02 -11.00
N SER A 54 18.31 -28.54 -11.44
CA SER A 54 17.06 -29.24 -11.20
C SER A 54 17.02 -30.60 -11.92
N LYS A 55 17.60 -30.69 -13.12
CA LYS A 55 17.76 -31.97 -13.83
C LYS A 55 18.77 -32.89 -13.17
N ALA A 56 19.88 -32.34 -12.69
CA ALA A 56 20.88 -33.11 -11.97
C ALA A 56 20.31 -33.75 -10.69
N LYS A 57 19.37 -33.06 -10.01
CA LYS A 57 18.64 -33.57 -8.84
C LYS A 57 17.77 -34.80 -9.16
N GLU A 58 17.27 -34.95 -10.38
CA GLU A 58 16.54 -36.16 -10.78
C GLU A 58 17.47 -37.38 -10.94
N THR A 59 18.77 -37.15 -11.14
CA THR A 59 19.78 -38.21 -11.41
C THR A 59 20.69 -38.47 -10.20
N SER A 60 20.79 -37.53 -9.26
CA SER A 60 21.64 -37.59 -8.08
C SER A 60 20.88 -37.05 -6.87
N GLU A 61 20.96 -37.72 -5.72
CA GLU A 61 20.32 -37.29 -4.45
C GLU A 61 20.85 -35.96 -3.90
N ALA A 62 21.85 -35.35 -4.54
CA ALA A 62 22.38 -34.06 -4.15
C ALA A 62 21.38 -32.93 -4.45
N ASP A 63 20.94 -32.22 -3.41
CA ASP A 63 20.08 -31.05 -3.53
C ASP A 63 20.91 -29.80 -3.82
N PHE A 64 20.79 -29.25 -5.03
CA PHE A 64 21.48 -28.03 -5.43
C PHE A 64 20.52 -26.84 -5.36
N ILE A 65 20.76 -25.92 -4.42
CA ILE A 65 19.95 -24.71 -4.25
C ILE A 65 20.66 -23.53 -4.94
N VAL A 66 20.07 -23.03 -6.03
CA VAL A 66 20.54 -21.82 -6.70
C VAL A 66 19.83 -20.61 -6.09
N GLN A 67 20.57 -19.78 -5.37
CA GLN A 67 20.08 -18.48 -4.91
C GLN A 67 20.65 -17.35 -5.75
N SER A 68 19.82 -16.35 -6.06
CA SER A 68 20.27 -15.21 -6.85
C SER A 68 19.56 -13.92 -6.45
N LYS A 69 20.32 -12.82 -6.46
CA LYS A 69 19.80 -11.47 -6.21
C LYS A 69 18.77 -11.04 -7.25
N ILE A 70 18.94 -11.46 -8.52
CA ILE A 70 17.98 -11.15 -9.59
C ILE A 70 16.65 -11.89 -9.38
N GLY A 71 16.69 -13.16 -8.97
CA GLY A 71 15.51 -13.96 -8.69
C GLY A 71 14.69 -13.37 -7.54
N GLU A 72 15.34 -13.05 -6.43
CA GLU A 72 14.71 -12.40 -5.28
C GLU A 72 14.11 -11.03 -5.67
N TYR A 73 14.86 -10.20 -6.40
CA TYR A 73 14.35 -8.92 -6.89
C TYR A 73 13.12 -9.08 -7.80
N THR A 74 13.14 -10.01 -8.74
CA THR A 74 12.00 -10.25 -9.64
C THR A 74 10.78 -10.77 -8.89
N TYR A 75 10.98 -11.66 -7.93
CA TYR A 75 9.91 -12.21 -7.09
C TYR A 75 9.25 -11.11 -6.26
N LEU A 76 10.06 -10.30 -5.55
CA LEU A 76 9.56 -9.17 -4.76
C LEU A 76 8.85 -8.14 -5.64
N LYS A 77 9.40 -7.81 -6.81
CA LYS A 77 8.78 -6.87 -7.76
C LYS A 77 7.42 -7.39 -8.25
N GLN A 78 7.34 -8.66 -8.63
CA GLN A 78 6.09 -9.27 -9.11
C GLN A 78 5.04 -9.33 -8.01
N SER A 79 5.41 -9.78 -6.81
CA SER A 79 4.53 -9.84 -5.65
C SER A 79 3.99 -8.45 -5.27
N ALA A 80 4.88 -7.45 -5.19
CA ALA A 80 4.50 -6.07 -4.91
C ALA A 80 3.56 -5.51 -5.98
N SER A 81 3.78 -5.81 -7.27
CA SER A 81 2.93 -5.35 -8.37
C SER A 81 1.51 -5.94 -8.28
N LEU A 82 1.40 -7.23 -7.97
CA LEU A 82 0.11 -7.89 -7.75
C LEU A 82 -0.62 -7.34 -6.53
N MET A 83 0.10 -7.15 -5.42
CA MET A 83 -0.46 -6.58 -4.20
C MET A 83 -0.96 -5.15 -4.43
N LEU A 84 -0.20 -4.32 -5.14
CA LEU A 84 -0.62 -2.96 -5.51
C LEU A 84 -1.89 -2.99 -6.37
N LEU A 85 -1.98 -3.90 -7.34
CA LEU A 85 -3.18 -4.04 -8.18
C LEU A 85 -4.40 -4.42 -7.35
N ILE A 86 -4.29 -5.42 -6.46
CA ILE A 86 -5.39 -5.87 -5.60
C ILE A 86 -5.83 -4.74 -4.65
N CYS A 87 -4.88 -4.08 -3.99
CA CYS A 87 -5.17 -2.97 -3.08
C CYS A 87 -5.83 -1.79 -3.81
N ALA A 88 -5.38 -1.46 -5.03
CA ALA A 88 -5.97 -0.39 -5.83
C ALA A 88 -7.41 -0.71 -6.24
N PHE A 89 -7.67 -1.93 -6.73
CA PHE A 89 -9.03 -2.37 -7.06
C PHE A 89 -9.93 -2.38 -5.84
N LEU A 90 -9.47 -2.94 -4.72
CA LEU A 90 -10.23 -3.00 -3.49
C LEU A 90 -10.55 -1.60 -2.95
N GLY A 91 -9.58 -0.69 -2.96
CA GLY A 91 -9.76 0.71 -2.59
C GLY A 91 -10.78 1.42 -3.49
N PHE A 92 -10.74 1.15 -4.80
CA PHE A 92 -11.71 1.71 -5.76
C PHE A 92 -13.14 1.21 -5.51
N PHE A 93 -13.31 -0.09 -5.25
CA PHE A 93 -14.63 -0.64 -4.91
C PHE A 93 -15.18 -0.07 -3.60
N PHE A 94 -14.36 0.04 -2.56
CA PHE A 94 -14.77 0.67 -1.31
C PHE A 94 -15.13 2.14 -1.50
N PHE A 95 -14.42 2.86 -2.36
CA PHE A 95 -14.74 4.24 -2.69
C PHE A 95 -16.11 4.37 -3.35
N ILE A 96 -16.43 3.53 -4.34
CA ILE A 96 -17.76 3.50 -4.98
C ILE A 96 -18.84 3.14 -3.95
N ALA A 97 -18.62 2.08 -3.16
CA ALA A 97 -19.59 1.64 -2.15
C ALA A 97 -19.88 2.76 -1.14
N SER A 98 -18.84 3.42 -0.62
CA SER A 98 -18.98 4.56 0.29
C SER A 98 -19.70 5.74 -0.38
N SER A 99 -19.40 6.04 -1.65
CA SER A 99 -20.07 7.09 -2.41
C SER A 99 -21.56 6.81 -2.59
N VAL A 100 -21.94 5.56 -2.87
CA VAL A 100 -23.35 5.15 -3.00
C VAL A 100 -24.08 5.26 -1.67
N ILE A 101 -23.47 4.75 -0.58
CA ILE A 101 -24.03 4.85 0.78
C ILE A 101 -24.24 6.31 1.17
N LEU A 102 -23.25 7.17 0.91
CA LEU A 102 -23.34 8.59 1.20
C LEU A 102 -24.45 9.27 0.39
N SER A 103 -24.56 8.93 -0.90
CA SER A 103 -25.61 9.47 -1.77
C SER A 103 -27.00 9.03 -1.28
N PHE A 104 -27.16 7.76 -0.91
CA PHE A 104 -28.43 7.25 -0.38
C PHE A 104 -28.84 7.96 0.92
N LYS A 105 -27.89 8.14 1.84
CA LYS A 105 -28.13 8.87 3.09
C LYS A 105 -28.58 10.31 2.81
N LEU A 106 -27.88 10.98 1.90
CA LEU A 106 -28.19 12.35 1.51
C LEU A 106 -29.58 12.47 0.87
N PHE A 107 -29.96 11.54 -0.01
CA PHE A 107 -31.30 11.52 -0.61
C PHE A 107 -32.40 11.21 0.42
N SER A 108 -32.15 10.29 1.35
CA SER A 108 -33.13 9.94 2.40
C SER A 108 -33.36 11.08 3.40
N GLU A 109 -32.35 11.90 3.67
CA GLU A 109 -32.45 13.04 4.60
C GLU A 109 -33.16 14.25 3.96
N ILE A 110 -33.08 14.42 2.62
CA ILE A 110 -33.70 15.55 1.91
C ILE A 110 -35.23 15.60 2.08
N ASP A 111 -35.93 14.46 2.06
CA ASP A 111 -37.40 14.45 2.11
C ASP A 111 -37.94 14.74 3.53
N ASP A 112 -37.28 14.21 4.57
CA ASP A 112 -37.60 14.54 5.96
C ASP A 112 -37.26 15.99 6.29
N GLU A 113 -36.12 16.48 5.78
CA GLU A 113 -35.73 17.87 5.95
C GLU A 113 -36.69 18.82 5.20
N ARG A 114 -37.17 18.49 3.99
CA ARG A 114 -38.20 19.27 3.26
C ARG A 114 -39.48 19.49 4.07
N LEU A 115 -39.93 18.47 4.80
CA LEU A 115 -41.11 18.54 5.66
C LEU A 115 -40.89 19.48 6.86
N LYS A 116 -39.69 19.49 7.43
CA LYS A 116 -39.27 20.50 8.43
C LYS A 116 -39.13 21.89 7.81
N TYR A 117 -38.56 22.02 6.61
CA TYR A 117 -38.37 23.30 5.92
C TYR A 117 -39.69 23.98 5.61
N LYS A 118 -40.71 23.24 5.20
CA LYS A 118 -42.05 23.79 4.96
C LYS A 118 -42.69 24.36 6.24
N LYS A 119 -42.31 23.86 7.42
CA LYS A 119 -42.78 24.39 8.72
C LYS A 119 -41.95 25.58 9.21
N LEU A 120 -40.65 25.60 8.93
CA LEU A 120 -39.72 26.65 9.36
C LEU A 120 -39.71 27.87 8.43
N SER A 121 -40.00 27.71 7.13
CA SER A 121 -40.12 28.87 6.21
C SER A 121 -41.32 29.76 6.56
N THR A 122 -42.37 29.19 7.16
CA THR A 122 -43.51 29.92 7.74
C THR A 122 -43.10 30.83 8.90
N ILE A 123 -41.91 30.61 9.50
CA ILE A 123 -41.36 31.38 10.63
C ILE A 123 -40.23 32.34 10.17
N GLY A 124 -39.85 32.31 8.88
CA GLY A 124 -38.92 33.29 8.28
C GLY A 124 -37.42 32.90 8.31
N ILE A 125 -37.09 31.64 8.53
CA ILE A 125 -35.69 31.16 8.46
C ILE A 125 -35.23 31.06 7.00
N LYS A 126 -34.05 31.62 6.69
CA LYS A 126 -33.46 31.66 5.33
C LYS A 126 -32.82 30.31 4.94
N ASP A 127 -33.04 29.89 3.69
CA ASP A 127 -32.45 28.69 3.05
C ASP A 127 -30.90 28.60 3.11
N ILE A 128 -30.24 29.72 3.43
CA ILE A 128 -28.79 29.86 3.52
C ILE A 128 -28.19 29.14 4.75
N GLU A 129 -28.88 29.13 5.89
CA GLU A 129 -28.36 28.49 7.12
C GLU A 129 -28.37 26.96 7.03
N ILE A 130 -29.34 26.47 6.28
CA ILE A 130 -29.61 25.06 6.02
C ILE A 130 -28.56 24.45 5.09
N LYS A 131 -28.31 25.12 3.95
CA LYS A 131 -27.23 24.74 3.02
C LYS A 131 -25.87 24.70 3.73
N LYS A 132 -25.69 25.53 4.76
CA LYS A 132 -24.48 25.60 5.57
C LYS A 132 -24.35 24.43 6.55
N ALA A 133 -25.46 23.95 7.12
CA ALA A 133 -25.48 22.76 7.99
C ALA A 133 -25.10 21.49 7.21
N ILE A 134 -25.79 21.23 6.08
CA ILE A 134 -25.53 20.08 5.21
C ILE A 134 -24.09 20.10 4.67
N SER A 135 -23.59 21.27 4.24
CA SER A 135 -22.21 21.41 3.76
C SER A 135 -21.17 21.14 4.85
N LYS A 136 -21.51 21.35 6.13
CA LYS A 136 -20.62 21.10 7.27
C LYS A 136 -20.57 19.60 7.60
N GLU A 137 -21.69 18.90 7.54
CA GLU A 137 -21.74 17.45 7.73
C GLU A 137 -21.03 16.70 6.59
N LEU A 138 -21.26 17.09 5.33
CA LEU A 138 -20.50 16.54 4.20
C LEU A 138 -19.00 16.76 4.37
N ARG A 139 -18.58 17.96 4.82
CA ARG A 139 -17.15 18.22 5.07
C ARG A 139 -16.56 17.26 6.09
N LEU A 140 -17.27 16.99 7.18
CA LEU A 140 -16.79 16.07 8.21
C LEU A 140 -16.65 14.65 7.66
N ILE A 141 -17.61 14.19 6.86
CA ILE A 141 -17.58 12.86 6.21
C ILE A 141 -16.45 12.73 5.19
N PHE A 142 -16.09 13.80 4.46
CA PHE A 142 -15.01 13.76 3.48
C PHE A 142 -13.60 13.89 4.09
N PHE A 143 -13.44 14.68 5.15
CA PHE A 143 -12.14 14.92 5.76
C PHE A 143 -11.76 13.86 6.80
N LEU A 144 -12.75 13.25 7.48
CA LEU A 144 -12.47 12.26 8.52
C LEU A 144 -11.73 11.01 8.00
N PRO A 145 -12.14 10.36 6.88
CA PRO A 145 -11.40 9.23 6.32
C PRO A 145 -10.00 9.61 5.85
N LEU A 146 -9.81 10.86 5.39
CA LEU A 146 -8.50 11.34 4.94
C LEU A 146 -7.51 11.46 6.09
N VAL A 147 -7.92 12.07 7.20
CA VAL A 147 -7.05 12.22 8.39
C VAL A 147 -6.72 10.86 8.98
N LEU A 148 -7.72 9.97 9.10
CA LEU A 148 -7.51 8.63 9.62
C LEU A 148 -6.59 7.80 8.70
N GLY A 149 -6.82 7.83 7.38
CA GLY A 149 -6.01 7.11 6.41
C GLY A 149 -4.56 7.60 6.37
N ALA A 150 -4.35 8.93 6.35
CA ALA A 150 -3.01 9.52 6.38
C ALA A 150 -2.26 9.16 7.67
N SER A 151 -2.94 9.25 8.82
CA SER A 151 -2.35 8.91 10.12
C SER A 151 -1.98 7.43 10.19
N LEU A 152 -2.88 6.53 9.75
CA LEU A 152 -2.63 5.10 9.79
C LEU A 152 -1.49 4.68 8.84
N SER A 153 -1.43 5.28 7.65
CA SER A 153 -0.35 5.05 6.68
C SER A 153 1.00 5.51 7.21
N PHE A 154 1.04 6.68 7.85
CA PHE A 154 2.25 7.19 8.51
C PHE A 154 2.72 6.26 9.62
N LEU A 155 1.83 5.85 10.52
CA LEU A 155 2.15 4.93 11.62
C LEU A 155 2.67 3.58 11.11
N TYR A 156 2.07 3.03 10.05
CA TYR A 156 2.50 1.76 9.47
C TYR A 156 3.93 1.82 8.91
N ILE A 157 4.24 2.85 8.11
CA ILE A 157 5.59 3.03 7.55
C ILE A 157 6.59 3.31 8.65
N PHE A 158 6.22 4.12 9.63
CA PHE A 158 7.07 4.41 10.78
C PHE A 158 7.41 3.15 11.60
N ALA A 159 6.45 2.25 11.79
CA ALA A 159 6.67 1.00 12.51
C ALA A 159 7.63 0.05 11.76
N ILE A 160 7.44 -0.13 10.45
CA ILE A 160 8.29 -1.03 9.64
C ILE A 160 9.71 -0.50 9.52
N THR A 161 9.86 0.80 9.27
CA THR A 161 11.18 1.42 9.08
C THR A 161 12.00 1.51 10.37
N ARG A 162 11.37 1.38 11.54
CA ARG A 162 12.09 1.22 12.82
C ARG A 162 12.56 -0.21 13.08
N GLY A 163 11.85 -1.20 12.55
CA GLY A 163 12.16 -2.63 12.77
C GLY A 163 13.21 -3.18 11.80
N GLU A 164 13.42 -2.53 10.66
CA GLU A 164 14.48 -2.85 9.72
C GLU A 164 15.48 -1.70 9.73
N ASP A 165 16.78 -1.97 9.84
CA ASP A 165 17.87 -1.00 9.93
C ASP A 165 18.11 -0.29 8.57
N VAL A 166 17.03 0.20 7.98
CA VAL A 166 16.95 0.81 6.65
C VAL A 166 16.74 2.30 6.81
N ASN A 167 17.24 3.08 5.85
CA ASN A 167 17.07 4.53 5.84
C ASN A 167 15.57 4.91 5.88
N THR A 168 15.09 5.30 7.06
CA THR A 168 13.69 5.66 7.33
C THR A 168 13.20 6.84 6.48
N VAL A 169 14.12 7.71 6.06
CA VAL A 169 13.81 8.99 5.39
C VAL A 169 13.22 8.81 4.00
N GLU A 170 13.70 7.84 3.21
CA GLU A 170 13.23 7.64 1.83
C GLU A 170 11.76 7.19 1.72
N PRO A 171 11.32 6.11 2.41
CA PRO A 171 9.92 5.67 2.36
C PRO A 171 8.95 6.70 2.97
N LEU A 172 9.37 7.43 4.01
CA LEU A 172 8.58 8.51 4.61
C LEU A 172 8.35 9.68 3.65
N LYS A 173 9.37 10.10 2.89
CA LYS A 173 9.23 11.13 1.86
C LYS A 173 8.26 10.72 0.77
N PHE A 174 8.33 9.47 0.33
CA PHE A 174 7.41 8.94 -0.69
C PHE A 174 5.96 8.94 -0.19
N ASN A 175 5.73 8.52 1.06
CA ASN A 175 4.40 8.57 1.69
C ASN A 175 3.84 9.99 1.76
N LEU A 176 4.66 10.96 2.18
CA LEU A 176 4.25 12.36 2.26
C LEU A 176 3.84 12.92 0.88
N LEU A 177 4.59 12.57 -0.17
CA LEU A 177 4.27 12.97 -1.54
C LEU A 177 2.94 12.39 -2.01
N VAL A 178 2.72 11.09 -1.79
CA VAL A 178 1.47 10.40 -2.17
C VAL A 178 0.27 10.98 -1.39
N SER A 179 0.44 11.20 -0.08
CA SER A 179 -0.61 11.79 0.77
C SER A 179 -0.96 13.22 0.33
N THR A 180 0.04 14.02 -0.06
CA THR A 180 -0.19 15.39 -0.57
C THR A 180 -0.98 15.40 -1.87
N ILE A 181 -0.65 14.50 -2.81
CA ILE A 181 -1.38 14.37 -4.08
C ILE A 181 -2.83 13.95 -3.82
N TYR A 182 -3.04 12.95 -2.95
CA TYR A 182 -4.38 12.50 -2.58
C TYR A 182 -5.21 13.61 -1.91
N MET A 183 -4.59 14.40 -1.03
CA MET A 183 -5.23 15.57 -0.42
C MET A 183 -5.69 16.58 -1.47
N PHE A 184 -4.89 16.82 -2.51
CA PHE A 184 -5.25 17.70 -3.60
C PHE A 184 -6.47 17.20 -4.39
N PHE A 185 -6.50 15.91 -4.72
CA PHE A 185 -7.66 15.28 -5.36
C PHE A 185 -8.91 15.34 -4.49
N GLN A 186 -8.79 15.06 -3.19
CA GLN A 186 -9.91 15.11 -2.24
C GLN A 186 -10.49 16.53 -2.12
N ILE A 187 -9.63 17.55 -2.05
CA ILE A 187 -10.04 18.96 -2.02
C ILE A 187 -10.75 19.34 -3.32
N ALA A 188 -10.18 18.95 -4.48
CA ALA A 188 -10.80 19.20 -5.78
C ALA A 188 -12.19 18.55 -5.88
N TYR A 189 -12.32 17.29 -5.46
CA TYR A 189 -13.59 16.58 -5.43
C TYR A 189 -14.62 17.25 -4.50
N TYR A 190 -14.21 17.64 -3.29
CA TYR A 190 -15.05 18.37 -2.36
C TYR A 190 -15.53 19.72 -2.95
N LEU A 191 -14.66 20.44 -3.65
CA LEU A 191 -15.01 21.71 -4.29
C LEU A 191 -16.01 21.51 -5.43
N ILE A 192 -15.80 20.50 -6.28
CA ILE A 192 -16.74 20.15 -7.36
C ILE A 192 -18.09 19.77 -6.75
N LEU A 193 -18.12 18.88 -5.76
CA LEU A 193 -19.34 18.42 -5.13
C LEU A 193 -20.08 19.59 -4.45
N SER A 194 -19.36 20.44 -3.72
CA SER A 194 -19.93 21.62 -3.06
C SER A 194 -20.46 22.65 -4.06
N ARG A 195 -19.85 22.79 -5.24
CA ARG A 195 -20.35 23.65 -6.32
C ARG A 195 -21.61 23.06 -6.95
N THR A 196 -21.56 21.80 -7.37
CA THR A 196 -22.71 21.10 -7.97
C THR A 196 -23.91 21.06 -7.02
N TYR A 197 -23.68 20.91 -5.71
CA TYR A 197 -24.76 20.96 -4.72
C TYR A 197 -25.34 22.36 -4.56
N ARG A 198 -24.50 23.41 -4.58
CA ARG A 198 -24.97 24.81 -4.57
C ARG A 198 -25.77 25.14 -5.82
N ASP A 199 -25.32 24.69 -6.98
CA ASP A 199 -25.95 24.97 -8.27
C ASP A 199 -27.28 24.22 -8.42
N LYS A 200 -27.36 22.94 -8.00
CA LYS A 200 -28.62 22.17 -8.01
C LYS A 200 -29.70 22.76 -7.11
N ILE A 201 -29.33 23.30 -5.94
CA ILE A 201 -30.34 23.93 -5.07
C ILE A 201 -30.69 25.34 -5.55
N ILE A 202 -29.87 26.00 -6.38
CA ILE A 202 -30.25 27.28 -7.00
C ILE A 202 -31.20 27.03 -8.18
N SER A 203 -30.95 26.01 -9.02
CA SER A 203 -31.85 25.68 -10.13
C SER A 203 -33.22 25.17 -9.64
N SER A 204 -33.27 24.40 -8.55
CA SER A 204 -34.54 23.94 -7.97
C SER A 204 -35.40 25.05 -7.34
N ILE A 205 -34.83 26.25 -7.15
CA ILE A 205 -35.55 27.45 -6.67
C ILE A 205 -36.00 28.34 -7.84
N SER A 206 -35.40 28.18 -9.02
CA SER A 206 -35.75 28.95 -10.23
C SER A 206 -36.91 28.35 -11.03
N ASP A 207 -37.28 27.08 -10.77
CA ASP A 207 -38.40 26.38 -11.42
C ASP A 207 -39.70 26.42 -10.59
N ILE A 208 -39.76 27.22 -9.52
CA ILE A 208 -40.95 27.51 -8.70
C ILE A 208 -41.23 29.00 -8.77
#